data_AF-A0AAU9SM28-F1
#
_entry.id   AF-A0AAU9SM28-F1
#
_cell.length_a   1.000
_cell.length_b   1.000
_cell.length_c   1.000
_cell.angle_alpha   90.00
_cell.angle_beta   90.00
_cell.angle_gamma   90.00
#
_symmetry.space_group_name_H-M   'P 1'
#
loop_
_entity.id
_entity.type
_entity.pdbx_description
1 polymer ?
#
loop_
_entity_poly.entity_id
_entity_poly.type
_entity_poly.pdbx_seq_one_letter_code
_entity_poly.pdbx_strand_id
1 'polypeptide(L)'
;MDMNEEDEAKTCVFWDMEDCPIPEGLNPHSVYRNIRAALANKGYRGEVTITAYGDKNQIPGYFESAGISLIPAGDKYARFRRMRLDFWSPTIENRECPISFFTCLSLCEYTWYH
;
A
#
# COMPACT_ATOMS: atom_id res chain seq x y z
N MET A 1 19.54 -18.74 14.40
CA MET A 1 18.54 -18.15 15.30
C MET A 1 17.44 -17.68 14.38
N ASP A 2 16.39 -18.48 14.26
CA ASP A 2 15.22 -18.09 13.47
C ASP A 2 14.61 -16.88 14.17
N MET A 3 14.82 -15.70 13.59
CA MET A 3 14.11 -14.50 14.03
C MET A 3 12.65 -14.70 13.63
N ASN A 4 11.78 -14.84 14.63
CA ASN A 4 10.35 -14.93 14.39
C ASN A 4 9.90 -13.66 13.66
N GLU A 5 9.06 -13.84 12.63
CA GLU A 5 8.42 -12.77 11.84
C GLU A 5 7.66 -11.74 12.71
N GLU A 6 7.40 -12.08 13.98
CA GLU A 6 6.72 -11.25 14.98
C GLU A 6 7.58 -10.11 15.57
N ASP A 7 8.92 -10.16 15.47
CA ASP A 7 9.81 -9.10 16.01
C ASP A 7 10.09 -7.96 15.01
N GLU A 8 9.74 -8.13 13.74
CA GLU A 8 9.97 -7.10 12.72
C GLU A 8 8.80 -6.11 12.64
N ALA A 9 9.15 -4.81 12.59
CA ALA A 9 8.15 -3.75 12.56
C ALA A 9 7.20 -3.87 11.36
N LYS A 10 5.89 -3.88 11.64
CA LYS A 10 4.84 -3.88 10.62
C LYS A 10 4.85 -2.59 9.82
N THR A 11 4.58 -2.71 8.52
CA THR A 11 4.55 -1.60 7.57
C THR A 11 3.19 -1.50 6.91
N CYS A 12 2.65 -0.28 6.87
CA CYS A 12 1.35 0.02 6.26
C CYS A 12 1.54 1.02 5.12
N VAL A 13 1.06 0.63 3.94
CA VAL A 13 1.21 1.39 2.69
C VAL A 13 -0.16 1.91 2.28
N PHE A 14 -0.27 3.23 2.15
CA PHE A 14 -1.46 3.92 1.66
C PHE A 14 -1.15 4.47 0.26
N TRP A 15 -1.92 4.05 -0.74
CA TRP A 15 -1.61 4.27 -2.15
C TRP A 15 -2.76 4.97 -2.87
N ASP A 16 -2.51 6.15 -3.44
CA ASP A 16 -3.46 6.83 -4.35
C ASP A 16 -3.29 6.27 -5.76
N MET A 17 -4.26 5.51 -6.25
CA MET A 17 -4.15 4.88 -7.58
C MET A 17 -4.43 5.84 -8.73
N GLU A 18 -4.99 7.01 -8.47
CA GLU A 18 -5.28 7.99 -9.51
C GLU A 18 -4.08 8.94 -9.69
N ASP A 19 -3.43 9.33 -8.58
CA ASP A 19 -2.18 10.09 -8.62
C ASP A 19 -0.96 9.19 -8.91
N CYS A 20 -1.04 7.89 -8.62
CA CYS A 20 0.01 6.89 -8.89
C CYS A 20 -0.59 5.61 -9.52
N PRO A 21 -1.05 5.65 -10.79
CA PRO A 21 -1.69 4.51 -11.42
C PRO A 21 -0.74 3.33 -11.64
N ILE A 22 -1.33 2.14 -11.81
CA ILE A 22 -0.55 0.96 -12.22
C ILE A 22 0.02 1.21 -13.64
N PRO A 23 1.34 1.04 -13.82
CA PRO A 23 1.98 0.98 -15.13
C PRO A 23 1.26 0.08 -16.15
N GLU A 24 1.24 0.48 -17.43
CA GLU A 24 0.80 -0.44 -18.49
C GLU A 24 1.60 -1.74 -18.45
N GLY A 25 0.90 -2.87 -18.59
CA GLY A 25 1.49 -4.21 -18.57
C GLY A 25 1.79 -4.76 -17.17
N LEU A 26 1.62 -3.98 -16.10
CA LEU A 26 1.67 -4.50 -14.73
C LEU A 26 0.28 -4.81 -14.19
N ASN A 27 0.26 -5.74 -13.24
CA ASN A 27 -0.93 -6.14 -12.50
C ASN A 27 -0.75 -5.91 -10.99
N PRO A 28 -1.83 -5.90 -10.18
CA PRO A 28 -1.77 -5.70 -8.73
C PRO A 28 -0.84 -6.66 -8.00
N HIS A 29 -0.70 -7.91 -8.47
CA HIS A 29 0.25 -8.88 -7.90
C HIS A 29 1.69 -8.43 -8.11
N SER A 30 2.01 -7.89 -9.28
CA SER A 30 3.33 -7.34 -9.60
C SER A 30 3.62 -6.11 -8.75
N VAL A 31 2.62 -5.22 -8.59
CA VAL A 31 2.71 -4.04 -7.73
C VAL A 31 2.96 -4.44 -6.27
N TYR A 32 2.17 -5.38 -5.74
CA TYR A 32 2.36 -5.91 -4.39
C TYR A 32 3.79 -6.44 -4.17
N ARG A 33 4.28 -7.27 -5.10
CA ARG A 33 5.64 -7.82 -5.04
C ARG A 33 6.71 -6.73 -5.10
N ASN A 34 6.55 -5.75 -5.98
CA ASN A 34 7.50 -4.65 -6.13
C ASN A 34 7.56 -3.78 -4.86
N ILE A 35 6.40 -3.46 -4.28
CA ILE A 35 6.32 -2.71 -3.02
C ILE A 35 7.02 -3.49 -1.90
N ARG A 36 6.73 -4.79 -1.74
CA ARG A 36 7.40 -5.63 -0.73
C ARG A 36 8.91 -5.70 -0.95
N ALA A 37 9.37 -5.87 -2.19
CA ALA A 37 10.79 -5.92 -2.51
C ALA A 37 11.49 -4.59 -2.19
N ALA A 38 10.87 -3.46 -2.56
CA ALA A 38 11.41 -2.14 -2.28
C ALA A 38 11.49 -1.84 -0.78
N LEU A 39 10.48 -2.26 -0.01
CA LEU A 39 10.47 -2.16 1.46
C LEU A 39 11.55 -3.04 2.09
N ALA A 40 11.68 -4.29 1.67
CA ALA A 40 12.70 -5.21 2.17
C ALA A 40 14.13 -4.72 1.87
N ASN A 41 14.36 -4.13 0.69
CA ASN A 41 15.65 -3.51 0.32
C ASN A 41 16.00 -2.31 1.20
N LYS A 42 15.00 -1.63 1.77
CA LYS A 42 15.18 -0.57 2.77
C LYS A 42 15.27 -1.07 4.21
N GLY A 43 15.20 -2.39 4.43
CA GLY A 43 15.27 -3.02 5.74
C GLY A 43 13.92 -3.23 6.44
N TYR A 44 12.80 -2.86 5.80
CA TYR A 44 11.45 -3.14 6.30
C TYR A 44 11.02 -4.54 5.85
N ARG A 45 11.26 -5.52 6.70
CA ARG A 45 11.06 -6.94 6.37
C ARG A 45 9.81 -7.56 6.99
N GLY A 46 9.22 -6.89 7.98
CA GLY A 46 8.01 -7.32 8.67
C GLY A 46 6.75 -7.32 7.78
N GLU A 47 5.62 -7.63 8.40
CA GLU A 47 4.33 -7.72 7.74
C GLU A 47 3.99 -6.41 6.97
N VAL A 48 3.61 -6.54 5.70
CA VAL A 48 3.23 -5.41 4.85
C VAL A 48 1.73 -5.45 4.55
N THR A 49 1.01 -4.41 4.94
CA THR A 49 -0.39 -4.19 4.57
C THR A 49 -0.48 -3.06 3.55
N ILE A 50 -1.20 -3.27 2.44
CA ILE A 50 -1.34 -2.29 1.36
C ILE A 50 -2.82 -1.93 1.18
N THR A 51 -3.13 -0.64 1.27
CA THR A 51 -4.46 -0.08 1.05
C THR A 51 -4.41 0.89 -0.13
N ALA A 52 -5.15 0.59 -1.17
CA ALA A 52 -5.26 1.38 -2.38
C ALA A 52 -6.55 2.21 -2.37
N TYR A 53 -6.46 3.45 -2.83
CA TYR A 53 -7.58 4.40 -2.89
C TYR A 53 -7.78 4.83 -4.34
N GLY A 54 -8.97 4.57 -4.88
CA GLY A 54 -9.30 4.86 -6.27
C GLY A 54 -10.69 4.36 -6.63
N ASP A 55 -11.12 4.55 -7.88
CA ASP A 55 -12.53 4.33 -8.24
C ASP A 55 -12.90 2.86 -8.54
N LYS A 56 -14.19 2.51 -8.38
CA LYS A 56 -14.77 1.15 -8.47
C LYS A 56 -14.77 0.54 -9.88
N ASN A 57 -14.40 1.31 -10.90
CA ASN A 57 -14.27 0.80 -12.26
C ASN A 57 -13.10 -0.18 -12.39
N GLN A 58 -12.23 -0.23 -11.38
CA GLN A 58 -11.26 -1.28 -11.19
C GLN A 58 -11.93 -2.50 -10.55
N ILE A 59 -11.81 -3.66 -11.19
CA ILE A 59 -12.49 -4.91 -10.81
C ILE A 59 -12.20 -5.22 -9.32
N PRO A 60 -13.18 -5.14 -8.40
CA PRO A 60 -12.94 -5.20 -6.95
C PRO A 60 -12.18 -6.46 -6.49
N GLY A 61 -12.40 -7.61 -7.12
CA GLY A 61 -11.67 -8.85 -6.80
C GLY A 61 -10.23 -8.91 -7.31
N TYR A 62 -9.83 -8.02 -8.22
CA TYR A 62 -8.51 -8.04 -8.85
C TYR A 62 -7.40 -7.59 -7.88
N PHE A 63 -7.71 -6.62 -7.01
CA PHE A 63 -6.79 -6.13 -5.98
C PHE A 63 -6.79 -7.01 -4.74
N GLU A 64 -7.97 -7.45 -4.29
CA GLU A 64 -8.11 -8.32 -3.13
C GLU A 64 -7.37 -9.66 -3.32
N SER A 65 -7.43 -10.24 -4.52
CA SER A 65 -6.67 -11.46 -4.85
C SER A 65 -5.15 -11.28 -4.75
N ALA A 66 -4.65 -10.06 -4.92
CA ALA A 66 -3.24 -9.72 -4.76
C ALA A 66 -2.84 -9.36 -3.31
N GLY A 67 -3.80 -9.38 -2.37
CA GLY A 67 -3.58 -8.95 -0.99
C GLY A 67 -3.56 -7.42 -0.82
N ILE A 68 -4.20 -6.67 -1.72
CA ILE A 68 -4.33 -5.21 -1.65
C ILE A 68 -5.79 -4.85 -1.35
N SER A 69 -6.01 -4.11 -0.27
CA SER A 69 -7.34 -3.62 0.11
C SER A 69 -7.72 -2.42 -0.76
N LEU A 70 -8.80 -2.52 -1.53
CA LEU A 70 -9.29 -1.42 -2.35
C LEU A 70 -10.37 -0.61 -1.60
N ILE A 71 -10.12 0.68 -1.37
CA ILE A 71 -11.07 1.63 -0.81
C ILE A 71 -11.55 2.59 -1.90
N PRO A 72 -12.82 2.49 -2.30
CA PRO A 72 -13.44 3.48 -3.17
C PRO A 72 -13.41 4.85 -2.53
N ALA A 73 -12.70 5.78 -3.16
CA ALA A 73 -12.66 7.16 -2.72
C ALA A 73 -12.64 8.05 -3.96
N GLY A 74 -13.60 8.98 -4.03
CA GLY A 74 -13.97 9.73 -5.23
C GLY A 74 -12.90 10.68 -5.74
N ASP A 75 -13.18 11.98 -5.73
CA ASP A 75 -12.19 12.97 -6.19
C ASP A 75 -10.90 12.98 -5.32
N LYS A 76 -9.88 13.67 -5.81
CA LYS A 76 -8.57 13.79 -5.16
C LYS A 76 -8.66 14.20 -3.70
N TYR A 77 -9.58 15.11 -3.37
CA TYR A 77 -9.73 15.59 -2.01
C TYR A 77 -10.43 14.54 -1.12
N ALA A 78 -11.41 13.81 -1.65
CA ALA A 78 -12.03 12.69 -0.97
C ALA A 78 -11.02 11.56 -0.68
N ARG A 79 -10.16 11.21 -1.65
CA ARG A 79 -9.08 10.22 -1.48
C ARG A 79 -8.08 10.64 -0.41
N PHE A 80 -7.55 11.87 -0.51
CA PHE A 80 -6.61 12.39 0.48
C PHE A 80 -7.22 12.44 1.89
N ARG A 81 -8.46 12.94 2.01
CA ARG A 81 -9.19 12.96 3.29
C ARG A 81 -9.35 11.55 3.85
N ARG A 82 -9.68 10.57 3.00
CA ARG A 82 -9.86 9.17 3.41
C ARG A 82 -8.56 8.55 3.88
N MET A 83 -7.47 8.65 3.11
CA MET A 83 -6.14 8.19 3.52
C MET A 83 -5.72 8.77 4.86
N ARG A 84 -5.94 10.07 5.05
CA ARG A 84 -5.64 10.73 6.33
C ARG A 84 -6.50 10.16 7.45
N LEU A 85 -7.80 9.94 7.24
CA LEU A 85 -8.65 9.35 8.28
C LEU A 85 -8.20 7.93 8.63
N ASP A 86 -7.88 7.12 7.63
CA ASP A 86 -7.45 5.74 7.82
C ASP A 86 -6.06 5.64 8.48
N PHE A 87 -5.16 6.59 8.22
CA PHE A 87 -3.87 6.73 8.91
C PHE A 87 -4.03 7.05 10.40
N TRP A 88 -5.00 7.90 10.75
CA TRP A 88 -5.23 8.35 12.13
C TRP A 88 -6.29 7.52 12.88
N SER A 89 -6.97 6.59 12.20
CA SER A 89 -8.05 5.80 12.79
C SER A 89 -7.54 4.49 13.39
N PRO A 90 -7.97 4.14 14.60
CA PRO A 90 -7.69 2.82 15.19
C PRO A 90 -8.53 1.67 14.59
N THR A 91 -9.43 1.95 13.63
CA THR A 91 -10.42 0.96 13.15
C THR A 91 -10.03 0.18 11.88
N ILE A 92 -8.85 0.40 11.28
CA ILE A 92 -8.30 -0.60 10.35
C ILE A 92 -7.67 -1.69 11.21
N GLU A 93 -8.54 -2.58 11.72
CA GLU A 93 -8.25 -3.82 12.45
C GLU A 93 -6.87 -3.93 13.09
N ASN A 94 -6.73 -3.46 14.33
CA ASN A 94 -5.81 -3.97 15.36
C ASN A 94 -4.41 -4.46 14.92
N ARG A 95 -3.79 -3.81 13.92
CA ARG A 95 -2.39 -3.99 13.53
C ARG A 95 -1.72 -2.68 13.87
N GLU A 96 -1.03 -2.64 15.00
CA GLU A 96 -0.13 -1.52 15.28
C GLU A 96 0.82 -1.41 14.09
N CYS A 97 0.70 -0.34 13.30
CA CYS A 97 1.64 0.05 12.26
C CYS A 97 2.64 1.00 12.93
N PRO A 98 3.69 0.52 13.63
CA PRO A 98 4.65 1.42 14.28
C PRO A 98 5.41 2.30 13.29
N ILE A 99 5.41 1.92 12.00
CA ILE A 99 6.09 2.62 10.91
C ILE A 99 5.06 2.98 9.83
N SER A 100 4.41 4.14 10.01
CA SER A 100 3.49 4.70 9.04
C SER A 100 4.22 5.67 8.12
N PHE A 101 5.01 5.17 7.17
CA PHE A 101 5.60 6.02 6.13
C PHE A 101 4.63 6.15 4.96
N PHE A 102 4.20 7.39 4.70
CA PHE A 102 3.37 7.83 3.56
C PHE A 102 4.14 7.62 2.23
N THR A 103 4.36 6.38 1.82
CA THR A 103 5.13 6.02 0.62
C THR A 103 4.27 6.03 -0.63
N CYS A 104 3.54 7.12 -0.89
CA CYS A 104 2.99 7.36 -2.23
C CYS A 104 3.71 8.51 -2.94
N LEU A 105 4.15 9.55 -2.21
CA LEU A 105 4.90 10.66 -2.83
C LEU A 105 6.29 10.26 -3.32
N SER A 106 6.86 9.17 -2.78
CA SER A 106 8.17 8.67 -3.19
C SER A 106 8.09 7.66 -4.34
N LEU A 107 7.09 6.78 -4.43
CA LEU A 107 7.14 5.66 -5.39
C LEU A 107 6.93 6.06 -6.87
N CYS A 108 6.35 7.23 -7.16
CA CYS A 108 6.34 7.79 -8.52
C CYS A 108 7.75 8.06 -9.07
N GLU A 109 8.74 8.31 -8.20
CA GLU A 109 10.14 8.54 -8.60
C GLU A 109 11.01 7.26 -8.60
N TYR A 110 10.60 6.20 -7.90
CA TYR A 110 11.49 5.04 -7.63
C TYR A 110 11.06 3.71 -8.27
N THR A 111 10.00 3.64 -9.07
CA THR A 111 9.55 2.37 -9.70
C THR A 111 9.73 2.29 -11.21
N TRP A 112 10.45 3.23 -11.82
CA TRP A 112 10.66 3.26 -13.29
C TRP A 112 12.11 3.21 -13.75
N TYR A 113 13.05 2.87 -12.87
CA TYR A 113 14.43 2.58 -13.25
C TYR A 113 14.92 1.36 -12.49
N HIS A 114 14.67 0.18 -13.07
CA HIS A 114 15.63 -0.92 -13.20
C HIS A 114 15.03 -2.04 -14.07
#